data_AF-A0A3Q0JBZ6-F1
#
_entry.id   AF-A0A3Q0JBZ6-F1
#
_cell.length_a   1.000
_cell.length_b   1.000
_cell.length_c   1.000
_cell.angle_alpha   90.00
_cell.angle_beta   90.00
_cell.angle_gamma   90.00
#
_symmetry.space_group_name_H-M   'P 1'
#
loop_
_entity.id
_entity.type
_entity.pdbx_description
1 polymer ?
#
loop_
_entity_poly.entity_id
_entity_poly.type
_entity_poly.pdbx_seq_one_letter_code
_entity_poly.pdbx_strand_id
1 'polypeptide(L)'
;MQLFVFIVEFLERVKQRVLDVKTMNMSMSCLLLQLLDEILVYVVGIPHDKLSQQQALDLNFELERFYALANLLELKIGFHDFNNFYNERALIDLYDKCLGEILCLDRFDRVRKDEVNTLINELGDQAERGVPKGLTPDERRMIHLAMVKDFYPGNEQGHWFKCGSCPEIYCITECGGAMQMASCPSCKATIGGEHHRYVAGTRLASEMDGATRPAWPVTLH
;
A
#
# COMPACT_ATOMS: atom_id res chain seq x y z
N MET A 1 -5.70 35.24 -22.88
CA MET A 1 -6.78 34.23 -22.74
C MET A 1 -7.92 34.85 -21.97
N GLN A 2 -9.18 34.54 -22.28
CA GLN A 2 -10.30 35.01 -21.46
C GLN A 2 -10.21 34.35 -20.08
N LEU A 3 -10.13 35.15 -19.02
CA LEU A 3 -9.96 34.67 -17.64
C LEU A 3 -11.08 33.68 -17.27
N PHE A 4 -12.33 34.02 -17.59
CA PHE A 4 -13.49 33.19 -17.31
C PHE A 4 -13.35 31.77 -17.87
N VAL A 5 -13.01 31.62 -19.15
CA VAL A 5 -12.88 30.31 -19.81
C VAL A 5 -11.79 29.47 -19.12
N PHE A 6 -10.64 30.08 -18.85
CA PHE A 6 -9.55 29.37 -18.18
C PHE A 6 -9.92 28.91 -16.77
N ILE A 7 -10.60 29.76 -15.99
CA ILE A 7 -11.00 29.40 -14.62
C ILE A 7 -12.03 28.28 -14.61
N VAL A 8 -12.98 28.25 -15.56
CA VAL A 8 -13.92 27.14 -15.69
C VAL A 8 -13.17 25.83 -15.98
N GLU A 9 -12.27 25.82 -16.96
CA GLU A 9 -11.47 24.63 -17.27
C GLU A 9 -10.58 24.19 -16.10
N PHE A 10 -9.99 25.15 -15.39
CA PHE A 10 -9.17 24.89 -14.20
C PHE A 10 -10.00 24.21 -13.11
N LEU A 11 -11.16 24.77 -12.77
CA LEU A 11 -12.04 24.23 -11.72
C LEU A 11 -12.63 22.87 -12.10
N GLU A 12 -12.91 22.64 -13.38
CA GLU A 12 -13.32 21.32 -13.88
C GLU A 12 -12.24 20.26 -13.64
N ARG A 13 -10.97 20.59 -13.90
CA ARG A 13 -9.84 19.68 -13.62
C ARG A 13 -9.67 19.41 -12.13
N VAL A 14 -9.76 20.44 -11.28
CA VAL A 14 -9.74 20.28 -9.82
C VAL A 14 -10.87 19.36 -9.37
N LYS A 15 -12.11 19.63 -9.81
CA LYS A 15 -13.28 18.82 -9.48
C LYS A 15 -13.08 17.37 -9.90
N GLN A 16 -12.62 17.13 -11.13
CA GLN A 16 -12.38 15.78 -11.62
C GLN A 16 -11.35 15.07 -10.75
N ARG A 17 -10.22 15.71 -10.42
CA ARG A 17 -9.20 15.08 -9.57
C ARG A 17 -9.73 14.76 -8.18
N VAL A 18 -10.51 15.65 -7.57
CA VAL A 18 -11.13 15.40 -6.25
C VAL A 18 -12.08 14.19 -6.29
N LEU A 19 -12.81 14.01 -7.39
CA LEU A 19 -13.67 12.82 -7.58
C LEU A 19 -12.87 11.54 -7.80
N ASP A 20 -11.71 11.64 -8.47
CA ASP A 20 -10.84 10.50 -8.76
C ASP A 20 -10.12 9.97 -7.50
N VAL A 21 -9.75 10.87 -6.57
CA VAL A 21 -9.16 10.44 -5.30
C VAL A 21 -10.25 9.78 -4.45
N LYS A 22 -10.15 8.44 -4.31
CA LYS A 22 -11.01 7.66 -3.41
C LYS A 22 -10.91 8.17 -1.97
N THR A 23 -11.96 7.93 -1.18
CA THR A 23 -12.16 8.43 0.19
C THR A 23 -10.87 8.67 1.00
N MET A 24 -10.58 9.93 1.30
CA MET A 24 -9.51 10.33 2.22
C MET A 24 -10.02 10.43 3.66
N ASN A 25 -9.12 10.38 4.63
CA ASN A 25 -9.45 10.77 6.00
C ASN A 25 -9.54 12.30 6.14
N MET A 26 -10.10 12.78 7.26
CA MET A 26 -10.34 14.20 7.50
C MET A 26 -9.08 15.06 7.38
N SER A 27 -7.94 14.64 7.94
CA SER A 27 -6.72 15.48 7.94
C SER A 27 -6.14 15.64 6.52
N MET A 28 -6.18 14.58 5.72
CA MET A 28 -5.73 14.60 4.33
C MET A 28 -6.66 15.45 3.46
N SER A 29 -7.97 15.34 3.66
CA SER A 29 -8.94 16.23 3.00
C SER A 29 -8.71 17.70 3.37
N CYS A 30 -8.46 18.02 4.65
CA CYS A 30 -8.17 19.38 5.07
C CYS A 30 -6.91 19.93 4.39
N LEU A 31 -5.83 19.14 4.30
CA LEU A 31 -4.59 19.58 3.68
C LEU A 31 -4.76 19.89 2.18
N LEU A 32 -5.48 19.03 1.45
CA LEU A 32 -5.76 19.24 0.04
C LEU A 32 -6.65 20.48 -0.20
N LEU A 33 -7.64 20.71 0.67
CA LEU A 33 -8.50 21.89 0.61
C LEU A 33 -7.74 23.19 0.94
N GLN A 34 -6.82 23.15 1.91
CA GLN A 34 -5.98 24.31 2.25
C GLN A 34 -5.12 24.75 1.04
N LEU A 35 -4.55 23.78 0.32
CA LEU A 35 -3.82 24.07 -0.91
C LEU A 35 -4.74 24.68 -1.99
N LEU A 36 -5.94 24.13 -2.17
CA LEU A 36 -6.90 24.69 -3.11
C LEU A 36 -7.28 26.14 -2.76
N ASP A 37 -7.52 26.43 -1.48
CA ASP A 37 -7.82 27.78 -1.01
C ASP A 37 -6.69 28.77 -1.32
N GLU A 38 -5.43 28.36 -1.13
CA GLU A 38 -4.26 29.19 -1.49
C GLU A 38 -4.26 29.55 -2.99
N ILE A 39 -4.52 28.56 -3.85
CA ILE A 39 -4.56 28.78 -5.30
C ILE A 39 -5.75 29.69 -5.67
N LEU A 40 -6.91 29.51 -5.04
CA LEU A 40 -8.08 30.36 -5.26
C LEU A 40 -7.86 31.81 -4.83
N VAL A 41 -7.13 32.04 -3.74
CA VAL A 41 -6.73 33.39 -3.31
C VAL A 41 -5.89 34.07 -4.40
N TYR A 42 -4.93 33.34 -4.99
CA TYR A 42 -4.15 33.87 -6.12
C TYR A 42 -5.03 34.17 -7.34
N VAL A 43 -5.95 33.27 -7.70
CA VAL A 43 -6.92 33.47 -8.81
C VAL A 43 -7.76 34.73 -8.62
N VAL A 44 -8.28 34.97 -7.41
CA VAL A 44 -9.12 36.14 -7.10
C VAL A 44 -8.33 37.45 -7.20
N GLY A 45 -7.01 37.42 -7.00
CA GLY A 45 -6.13 38.57 -7.16
C GLY A 45 -5.87 38.99 -8.62
N ILE A 46 -6.34 38.22 -9.61
CA ILE A 46 -6.08 38.48 -11.04
C ILE A 46 -7.07 39.53 -11.57
N PRO A 47 -6.59 40.64 -12.19
CA PRO A 47 -7.46 41.68 -12.74
C PRO A 47 -8.44 41.17 -13.80
N HIS A 48 -9.64 41.74 -13.82
CA HIS A 48 -10.88 41.10 -14.27
C HIS A 48 -11.04 40.75 -15.77
N ASP A 49 -10.09 41.04 -16.65
CA ASP A 49 -10.41 41.02 -18.09
C ASP A 49 -9.53 40.06 -18.92
N LYS A 50 -8.26 39.87 -18.55
CA LYS A 50 -7.31 39.06 -19.33
C LYS A 50 -6.26 38.42 -18.45
N LEU A 51 -6.07 37.11 -18.65
CA LEU A 51 -4.95 36.37 -18.09
C LEU A 51 -3.74 36.49 -19.03
N SER A 52 -2.58 36.88 -18.49
CA SER A 52 -1.31 36.83 -19.21
C SER A 52 -0.86 35.38 -19.43
N GLN A 53 0.03 35.15 -20.40
CA GLN A 53 0.60 33.82 -20.61
C GLN A 53 1.37 33.33 -19.40
N GLN A 54 2.06 34.22 -18.69
CA GLN A 54 2.80 33.88 -17.48
C GLN A 54 1.85 33.46 -16.35
N GLN A 55 0.78 34.22 -16.11
CA GLN A 55 -0.22 33.87 -15.08
C GLN A 55 -0.91 32.54 -15.40
N ALA A 56 -1.20 32.26 -16.68
CA ALA A 56 -1.74 30.98 -17.11
C ALA A 56 -0.78 29.83 -16.79
N LEU A 57 0.51 30.03 -17.07
CA LEU A 57 1.54 29.03 -16.81
C LEU A 57 1.70 28.79 -15.31
N ASP A 58 1.71 29.85 -14.51
CA ASP A 58 1.83 29.79 -13.04
C ASP A 58 0.65 29.01 -12.44
N LEU A 59 -0.58 29.33 -12.86
CA LEU A 59 -1.77 28.59 -12.42
C LEU A 59 -1.76 27.12 -12.84
N ASN A 60 -1.24 26.81 -14.02
CA ASN A 60 -1.10 25.42 -14.43
C ASN A 60 -0.08 24.68 -13.55
N PHE A 61 1.02 25.30 -13.15
CA PHE A 61 1.95 24.68 -12.20
C PHE A 61 1.35 24.53 -10.80
N GLU A 62 0.54 25.48 -10.34
CA GLU A 62 -0.22 25.33 -9.10
C GLU A 62 -1.24 24.18 -9.18
N LEU A 63 -1.87 23.97 -10.35
CA LEU A 63 -2.69 22.79 -10.56
C LEU A 63 -1.86 21.50 -10.50
N GLU A 64 -0.67 21.49 -11.08
CA GLU A 64 0.24 20.35 -11.00
C GLU A 64 0.69 20.07 -9.56
N ARG A 65 0.92 21.13 -8.75
CA ARG A 65 1.17 21.03 -7.30
C ARG A 65 -0.01 20.36 -6.58
N PHE A 66 -1.23 20.76 -6.91
CA PHE A 66 -2.45 20.16 -6.38
C PHE A 66 -2.55 18.66 -6.73
N TYR A 67 -2.26 18.30 -7.99
CA TYR A 67 -2.25 16.90 -8.41
C TYR A 67 -1.15 16.10 -7.71
N ALA A 68 0.05 16.66 -7.55
CA ALA A 68 1.14 16.01 -6.83
C ALA A 68 0.79 15.72 -5.37
N LEU A 69 0.19 16.69 -4.67
CA LEU A 69 -0.29 16.49 -3.30
C LEU A 69 -1.37 15.39 -3.26
N ALA A 70 -2.36 15.45 -4.16
CA ALA A 70 -3.41 14.43 -4.23
C ALA A 70 -2.84 13.02 -4.45
N ASN A 71 -1.88 12.86 -5.36
CA ASN A 71 -1.20 11.59 -5.63
C ASN A 71 -0.44 11.07 -4.40
N LEU A 72 0.32 11.95 -3.73
CA LEU A 72 1.08 11.59 -2.54
C LEU A 72 0.16 11.15 -1.38
N LEU A 73 -0.95 11.86 -1.20
CA LEU A 73 -1.96 11.50 -0.20
C LEU A 73 -2.60 10.15 -0.54
N GLU A 74 -2.96 9.90 -1.80
CA GLU A 74 -3.51 8.60 -2.23
C GLU A 74 -2.53 7.43 -1.96
N LEU A 75 -1.23 7.62 -2.21
CA LEU A 75 -0.20 6.64 -1.88
C LEU A 75 -0.14 6.33 -0.37
N LYS A 76 -0.27 7.34 0.49
CA LYS A 76 -0.28 7.15 1.95
C LYS A 76 -1.43 6.28 2.44
N ILE A 77 -2.60 6.36 1.80
CA ILE A 77 -3.74 5.49 2.12
C ILE A 77 -3.32 4.03 1.87
N GLY A 78 -2.69 3.77 0.72
CA GLY A 78 -2.13 2.46 0.41
C GLY A 78 -1.17 1.99 1.50
N PHE A 79 -0.24 2.82 1.95
CA PHE A 79 0.76 2.44 2.97
C PHE A 79 0.15 2.04 4.30
N HIS A 80 -0.89 2.73 4.78
CA HIS A 80 -1.53 2.38 6.05
C HIS A 80 -2.11 0.97 6.03
N ASP A 81 -2.62 0.50 4.88
CA ASP A 81 -3.08 -0.88 4.73
C ASP A 81 -1.92 -1.90 4.73
N PHE A 82 -0.70 -1.47 4.39
CA PHE A 82 0.53 -2.30 4.33
C PHE A 82 1.40 -2.22 5.59
N ASN A 83 1.22 -1.23 6.46
CA ASN A 83 2.09 -0.88 7.60
C ASN A 83 2.17 -1.92 8.74
N ASN A 84 1.52 -3.07 8.60
CA ASN A 84 1.65 -4.14 9.60
C ASN A 84 2.97 -4.93 9.52
N PHE A 85 3.91 -4.64 8.60
CA PHE A 85 5.02 -5.57 8.34
C PHE A 85 6.48 -5.07 8.21
N TYR A 86 6.83 -3.77 8.09
CA TYR A 86 8.27 -3.40 7.92
C TYR A 86 8.70 -2.04 8.52
N ASN A 87 10.03 -1.89 8.64
CA ASN A 87 10.75 -0.77 9.26
C ASN A 87 10.57 0.54 8.46
N GLU A 88 9.62 1.36 8.91
CA GLU A 88 8.95 2.43 8.16
C GLU A 88 9.76 3.74 8.02
N ARG A 89 10.89 3.87 8.74
CA ARG A 89 11.53 5.19 8.92
C ARG A 89 12.01 5.83 7.62
N ALA A 90 12.60 5.04 6.73
CA ALA A 90 13.06 5.54 5.43
C ALA A 90 11.90 5.96 4.50
N LEU A 91 10.78 5.23 4.54
CA LEU A 91 9.58 5.59 3.77
C LEU A 91 8.91 6.85 4.34
N ILE A 92 8.86 6.98 5.66
CA ILE A 92 8.37 8.19 6.33
C ILE A 92 9.25 9.39 5.96
N ASP A 93 10.58 9.26 6.05
CA ASP A 93 11.51 10.33 5.71
C ASP A 93 11.38 10.76 4.23
N LEU A 94 11.19 9.79 3.32
CA LEU A 94 10.96 10.07 1.89
C LEU A 94 9.58 10.70 1.64
N TYR A 95 8.54 10.26 2.34
CA TYR A 95 7.21 10.86 2.29
C TYR A 95 7.23 12.31 2.78
N ASP A 96 7.90 12.58 3.89
CA ASP A 96 8.07 13.91 4.47
C ASP A 96 8.89 14.81 3.54
N LYS A 97 9.89 14.26 2.85
CA LYS A 97 10.62 14.97 1.79
C LYS A 97 9.70 15.34 0.63
N CYS A 98 8.85 14.43 0.16
CA CYS A 98 7.86 14.74 -0.88
C CYS A 98 6.93 15.87 -0.45
N LEU A 99 6.40 15.82 0.78
CA LEU A 99 5.57 16.88 1.33
C LEU A 99 6.32 18.22 1.40
N GLY A 100 7.58 18.19 1.84
CA GLY A 100 8.44 19.38 1.93
C GLY A 100 8.62 20.08 0.58
N GLU A 101 8.86 19.32 -0.49
CA GLU A 101 8.98 19.89 -1.83
C GLU A 101 7.64 20.41 -2.36
N ILE A 102 6.53 19.72 -2.08
CA ILE A 102 5.19 20.14 -2.56
C ILE A 102 4.68 21.38 -1.81
N LEU A 103 4.85 21.44 -0.49
CA LEU A 103 4.26 22.45 0.39
C LEU A 103 5.24 23.54 0.81
N CYS A 104 6.38 23.69 0.12
CA CYS A 104 7.31 24.78 0.38
C CYS A 104 6.74 26.14 0.00
N LEU A 105 7.38 27.20 0.50
CA LEU A 105 7.00 28.59 0.21
C LEU A 105 7.49 29.08 -1.16
N ASP A 106 8.37 28.31 -1.81
CA ASP A 106 8.91 28.66 -3.11
C ASP A 106 7.92 28.30 -4.22
N ARG A 107 7.96 29.06 -5.32
CA ARG A 107 7.11 28.83 -6.49
C ARG A 107 7.22 27.40 -7.03
N PHE A 108 6.10 26.74 -7.25
CA PHE A 108 6.07 25.48 -7.99
C PHE A 108 6.26 25.73 -9.49
N ASP A 109 7.30 25.14 -10.06
CA ASP A 109 7.64 25.30 -11.46
C ASP A 109 7.94 23.95 -12.12
N ARG A 110 8.47 23.99 -13.34
CA ARG A 110 8.80 22.77 -14.09
C ARG A 110 9.87 21.93 -13.37
N VAL A 111 10.92 22.58 -12.86
CA VAL A 111 12.05 21.87 -12.25
C VAL A 111 11.56 21.14 -11.01
N ARG A 112 10.84 21.86 -10.15
CA ARG A 112 10.28 21.25 -8.95
C ARG A 112 9.22 20.19 -9.25
N LYS A 113 8.38 20.38 -10.26
CA LYS A 113 7.46 19.34 -10.74
C LYS A 113 8.20 18.04 -11.07
N ASP A 114 9.29 18.14 -11.83
CA ASP A 114 10.07 16.97 -12.25
C ASP A 114 10.76 16.29 -11.05
N GLU A 115 11.27 17.08 -10.10
CA GLU A 115 11.86 16.58 -8.84
C GLU A 115 10.82 15.86 -7.97
N VAL A 116 9.65 16.48 -7.76
CA VAL A 116 8.54 15.88 -6.99
C VAL A 116 8.05 14.60 -7.64
N ASN A 117 7.85 14.58 -8.96
CA ASN A 117 7.46 13.36 -9.66
C ASN A 117 8.50 12.24 -9.51
N THR A 118 9.80 12.60 -9.54
CA THR A 118 10.87 11.64 -9.29
C THR A 118 10.77 11.05 -7.88
N LEU A 119 10.57 11.90 -6.87
CA LEU A 119 10.44 11.47 -5.47
C LEU A 119 9.18 10.62 -5.23
N ILE A 120 8.04 11.01 -5.79
CA ILE A 120 6.78 10.25 -5.68
C ILE A 120 6.92 8.87 -6.32
N ASN A 121 7.57 8.78 -7.49
CA ASN A 121 7.81 7.49 -8.16
C ASN A 121 8.76 6.61 -7.33
N GLU A 122 9.84 7.19 -6.79
CA GLU A 122 10.75 6.47 -5.90
C GLU A 122 10.03 5.95 -4.66
N LEU A 123 9.17 6.76 -4.06
CA LEU A 123 8.36 6.38 -2.92
C LEU A 123 7.40 5.23 -3.25
N GLY A 124 6.72 5.30 -4.40
CA GLY A 124 5.87 4.23 -4.90
C GLY A 124 6.64 2.92 -5.11
N ASP A 125 7.79 3.00 -5.78
CA ASP A 125 8.68 1.85 -6.01
C ASP A 125 9.17 1.21 -4.71
N GLN A 126 9.61 2.02 -3.74
CA GLN A 126 10.09 1.53 -2.46
C GLN A 126 8.96 0.91 -1.64
N ALA A 127 7.77 1.52 -1.66
CA ALA A 127 6.60 0.95 -1.03
C ALA A 127 6.23 -0.39 -1.64
N GLU A 128 6.17 -0.50 -2.97
CA GLU A 128 5.87 -1.77 -3.66
C GLU A 128 6.90 -2.87 -3.38
N ARG A 129 8.18 -2.51 -3.23
CA ARG A 129 9.25 -3.46 -2.86
C ARG A 129 9.19 -3.88 -1.39
N GLY A 130 8.64 -3.05 -0.52
CA GLY A 130 8.42 -3.32 0.91
C GLY A 130 7.13 -4.09 1.21
N VAL A 131 6.18 -4.15 0.26
CA VAL A 131 5.00 -5.02 0.38
C VAL A 131 5.42 -6.44 0.04
N PRO A 132 5.31 -7.43 0.96
CA PRO A 132 5.36 -8.81 0.55
C PRO A 132 4.13 -9.04 -0.33
N LYS A 133 4.33 -9.02 -1.65
CA LYS A 133 3.38 -9.61 -2.60
C LYS A 133 3.22 -11.04 -2.10
N GLY A 134 2.12 -11.34 -1.42
CA GLY A 134 1.88 -12.67 -0.86
C GLY A 134 2.20 -13.71 -1.92
N LEU A 135 2.82 -14.83 -1.53
CA LEU A 135 3.43 -15.79 -2.44
C LEU A 135 2.59 -16.00 -3.72
N THR A 136 3.20 -15.77 -4.87
CA THR A 136 2.57 -16.07 -6.16
C THR A 136 2.25 -17.57 -6.25
N PRO A 137 1.28 -17.99 -7.09
CA PRO A 137 0.99 -19.42 -7.26
C PRO A 137 2.22 -20.26 -7.64
N ASP A 138 3.15 -19.70 -8.43
CA ASP A 138 4.37 -20.40 -8.82
C ASP A 138 5.38 -20.48 -7.67
N GLU A 139 5.53 -19.42 -6.85
CA GLU A 139 6.35 -19.48 -5.64
C GLU A 139 5.81 -20.47 -4.62
N ARG A 140 4.47 -20.49 -4.41
CA ARG A 140 3.83 -21.51 -3.56
C ARG A 140 4.14 -22.92 -4.04
N ARG A 141 4.03 -23.16 -5.36
CA ARG A 141 4.39 -24.45 -5.97
C ARG A 141 5.86 -24.79 -5.75
N MET A 142 6.79 -23.85 -5.98
CA MET A 142 8.22 -24.08 -5.79
C MET A 142 8.58 -24.40 -4.35
N ILE A 143 8.04 -23.63 -3.39
CA ILE A 143 8.21 -23.87 -1.96
C ILE A 143 7.65 -25.25 -1.59
N HIS A 144 6.45 -25.58 -2.06
CA HIS A 144 5.84 -26.88 -1.81
C HIS A 144 6.74 -28.02 -2.30
N LEU A 145 7.17 -27.97 -3.57
CA LEU A 145 8.06 -28.98 -4.14
C LEU A 145 9.39 -29.11 -3.39
N ALA A 146 9.94 -28.01 -2.88
CA ALA A 146 11.16 -28.03 -2.09
C ALA A 146 10.99 -28.73 -0.73
N MET A 147 9.79 -28.67 -0.15
CA MET A 147 9.45 -29.25 1.15
C MET A 147 8.97 -30.70 1.06
N VAL A 148 8.43 -31.15 -0.08
CA VAL A 148 7.90 -32.51 -0.27
C VAL A 148 8.89 -33.62 0.10
N LYS A 149 10.19 -33.37 -0.05
CA LYS A 149 11.25 -34.31 0.34
C LYS A 149 11.24 -34.69 1.83
N ASP A 150 10.68 -33.82 2.67
CA ASP A 150 10.60 -33.98 4.13
C ASP A 150 9.20 -34.47 4.56
N PHE A 151 8.32 -34.83 3.61
CA PHE A 151 6.99 -35.37 3.87
C PHE A 151 6.98 -36.90 3.76
N TYR A 152 5.99 -37.53 4.38
CA TYR A 152 5.81 -38.97 4.28
C TYR A 152 5.49 -39.37 2.82
N PRO A 153 6.21 -40.34 2.23
CA PRO A 153 5.99 -40.74 0.84
C PRO A 153 4.54 -41.14 0.55
N GLY A 154 3.95 -40.56 -0.49
CA GLY A 154 2.55 -40.80 -0.88
C GLY A 154 1.51 -40.00 -0.08
N ASN A 155 1.94 -39.09 0.79
CA ASN A 155 1.09 -38.13 1.50
C ASN A 155 1.69 -36.73 1.40
N GLU A 156 1.73 -36.18 0.20
CA GLU A 156 2.48 -34.95 -0.06
C GLU A 156 1.66 -33.68 0.23
N GLN A 157 0.33 -33.80 0.35
CA GLN A 157 -0.59 -32.68 0.53
C GLN A 157 -1.16 -32.62 1.96
N GLY A 158 -1.51 -31.42 2.42
CA GLY A 158 -2.17 -31.19 3.71
C GLY A 158 -1.20 -30.85 4.85
N HIS A 159 0.02 -30.44 4.53
CA HIS A 159 1.10 -30.14 5.48
C HIS A 159 1.19 -28.67 5.88
N TRP A 160 0.41 -27.80 5.22
CA TRP A 160 0.48 -26.34 5.40
C TRP A 160 -0.68 -25.82 6.24
N PHE A 161 -0.36 -24.97 7.21
CA PHE A 161 -1.31 -24.45 8.19
C PHE A 161 -1.14 -22.94 8.37
N LYS A 162 -2.18 -22.28 8.87
CA LYS A 162 -2.18 -20.86 9.24
C LYS A 162 -2.26 -20.71 10.74
N CYS A 163 -1.58 -19.69 11.25
CA CYS A 163 -1.79 -19.23 12.61
C CYS A 163 -3.26 -18.85 12.83
N GLY A 164 -3.84 -19.20 13.98
CA GLY A 164 -5.22 -18.85 14.29
C GLY A 164 -5.46 -17.35 14.53
N SER A 165 -4.40 -16.57 14.76
CA SER A 165 -4.45 -15.15 15.09
C SER A 165 -3.88 -14.21 14.03
N CYS A 166 -3.22 -14.72 12.99
CA CYS A 166 -2.69 -13.90 11.89
C CYS A 166 -2.56 -14.73 10.59
N PRO A 167 -2.38 -14.11 9.41
CA PRO A 167 -2.27 -14.81 8.14
C PRO A 167 -0.99 -15.65 7.92
N GLU A 168 -0.09 -15.71 8.90
CA GLU A 168 1.19 -16.42 8.79
C GLU A 168 1.00 -17.92 8.49
N ILE A 169 1.65 -18.40 7.43
CA ILE A 169 1.63 -19.81 7.01
C ILE A 169 2.86 -20.53 7.59
N TYR A 170 2.66 -21.73 8.12
CA TYR A 170 3.71 -22.63 8.58
C TYR A 170 3.49 -24.05 8.05
N CYS A 171 4.55 -24.85 8.05
CA CYS A 171 4.53 -26.24 7.60
C CYS A 171 4.75 -27.20 8.77
N ILE A 172 4.05 -28.32 8.78
CA ILE A 172 4.34 -29.48 9.63
C ILE A 172 4.79 -30.61 8.70
N THR A 173 6.06 -31.00 8.78
CA THR A 173 6.68 -32.01 7.91
C THR A 173 6.33 -33.43 8.37
N GLU A 174 7.04 -34.45 7.87
CA GLU A 174 6.90 -35.86 8.23
C GLU A 174 5.48 -36.37 7.98
N CYS A 175 4.76 -36.78 9.02
CA CYS A 175 3.39 -37.28 8.92
C CYS A 175 2.33 -36.17 8.84
N GLY A 176 2.71 -34.89 9.02
CA GLY A 176 1.80 -33.74 8.98
C GLY A 176 0.95 -33.54 10.24
N GLY A 177 1.13 -34.38 11.27
CA GLY A 177 0.48 -34.25 12.56
C GLY A 177 1.30 -33.39 13.52
N ALA A 178 0.65 -32.49 14.26
CA ALA A 178 1.33 -31.57 15.16
C ALA A 178 1.95 -32.28 16.38
N MET A 179 3.28 -32.24 16.50
CA MET A 179 4.03 -32.86 17.61
C MET A 179 4.92 -31.88 18.38
N GLN A 180 5.04 -30.65 17.89
CA GLN A 180 5.82 -29.59 18.52
C GLN A 180 5.02 -28.29 18.49
N MET A 181 5.18 -27.49 19.55
CA MET A 181 4.68 -26.12 19.61
C MET A 181 5.79 -25.11 19.32
N ALA A 182 5.44 -24.00 18.69
CA ALA A 182 6.32 -22.87 18.42
C ALA A 182 5.59 -21.54 18.64
N SER A 183 6.34 -20.45 18.70
CA SER A 183 5.79 -19.09 18.68
C SER A 183 5.70 -18.58 17.25
N CYS A 184 4.54 -18.06 16.84
CA CYS A 184 4.38 -17.41 15.55
C CYS A 184 5.39 -16.26 15.40
N PRO A 185 6.16 -16.19 14.30
CA PRO A 185 7.15 -15.14 14.11
C PRO A 185 6.50 -13.74 14.10
N SER A 186 5.29 -13.64 13.55
CA SER A 186 4.56 -12.39 13.32
C SER A 186 3.78 -11.93 14.56
N CYS A 187 2.84 -12.73 15.10
CA CYS A 187 1.98 -12.30 16.22
C CYS A 187 2.33 -12.91 17.58
N LYS A 188 3.37 -13.75 17.67
CA LYS A 188 3.81 -14.46 18.89
C LYS A 188 2.79 -15.42 19.52
N ALA A 189 1.63 -15.64 18.91
CA ALA A 189 0.69 -16.68 19.34
C ALA A 189 1.30 -18.09 19.17
N THR A 190 0.86 -19.04 20.00
CA THR A 190 1.28 -20.44 19.89
C THR A 190 0.76 -21.06 18.60
N ILE A 191 1.64 -21.76 17.87
CA ILE A 191 1.33 -22.52 16.64
C ILE A 191 1.82 -23.96 16.79
N GLY A 192 1.35 -24.86 15.91
CA GLY A 192 1.69 -26.28 15.96
C GLY A 192 0.74 -27.06 16.87
N GLY A 193 1.27 -27.83 17.81
CA GLY A 193 0.49 -28.69 18.69
C GLY A 193 1.26 -29.90 19.21
N GLU A 194 0.59 -30.78 19.94
CA GLU A 194 1.19 -31.97 20.56
C GLU A 194 0.28 -33.18 20.42
N HIS A 195 0.86 -34.39 20.42
CA HIS A 195 0.12 -35.65 20.29
C HIS A 195 -0.79 -35.70 19.05
N HIS A 196 -0.30 -35.16 17.94
CA HIS A 196 -1.01 -34.94 16.69
C HIS A 196 -2.24 -34.02 16.79
N ARG A 197 -2.44 -33.32 17.91
CA ARG A 197 -3.54 -32.36 18.10
C ARG A 197 -3.02 -30.95 17.88
N TYR A 198 -3.65 -30.26 16.94
CA TYR A 198 -3.34 -28.87 16.64
C TYR A 198 -3.79 -27.95 17.77
N VAL A 199 -3.10 -26.83 17.93
CA VAL A 199 -3.57 -25.73 18.77
C VAL A 199 -4.92 -25.22 18.23
N ALA A 200 -5.79 -24.79 19.13
CA ALA A 200 -7.12 -24.30 18.78
C ALA A 200 -7.04 -23.13 17.78
N GLY A 201 -7.94 -23.14 16.79
CA GLY A 201 -8.00 -22.09 15.76
C GLY A 201 -6.96 -22.23 14.64
N THR A 202 -6.10 -23.25 14.65
CA THR A 202 -5.28 -23.61 13.48
C THR A 202 -6.18 -23.87 12.27
N ARG A 203 -5.79 -23.32 11.12
CA ARG A 203 -6.52 -23.51 9.84
C ARG A 203 -5.60 -24.14 8.81
N LEU A 204 -6.16 -24.93 7.90
CA LEU A 204 -5.41 -25.45 6.75
C LEU A 204 -5.10 -24.31 5.76
N ALA A 205 -3.89 -24.28 5.22
CA ALA A 205 -3.46 -23.33 4.20
C ALA A 205 -3.55 -23.96 2.81
N SER A 206 -4.77 -24.27 2.37
CA SER A 206 -5.05 -24.93 1.08
C SER A 206 -4.48 -24.20 -0.14
N GLU A 207 -4.18 -22.89 -0.03
CA GLU A 207 -3.54 -22.15 -1.12
C GLU A 207 -2.12 -22.63 -1.46
N MET A 208 -1.44 -23.35 -0.57
CA MET A 208 -0.06 -23.81 -0.77
C MET A 208 0.01 -25.04 -1.68
N ASP A 209 -0.92 -25.98 -1.53
CA ASP A 209 -0.85 -27.31 -2.16
C ASP A 209 -2.20 -27.84 -2.67
N GLY A 210 -3.30 -27.10 -2.49
CA GLY A 210 -4.65 -27.50 -2.89
C GLY A 210 -5.33 -28.51 -1.96
N ALA A 211 -4.77 -28.79 -0.78
CA ALA A 211 -5.34 -29.76 0.13
C ALA A 211 -6.71 -29.33 0.69
N THR A 212 -7.66 -30.26 0.75
CA THR A 212 -8.98 -30.04 1.37
C THR A 212 -9.06 -30.56 2.80
N ARG A 213 -8.03 -31.29 3.25
CA ARG A 213 -7.91 -31.86 4.58
C ARG A 213 -6.44 -31.89 5.01
N PRO A 214 -6.15 -31.87 6.32
CA PRO A 214 -4.80 -32.09 6.82
C PRO A 214 -4.25 -33.46 6.40
N ALA A 215 -2.93 -33.53 6.25
CA ALA A 215 -2.20 -34.76 5.93
C ALA A 215 -2.40 -35.84 7.00
N TRP A 216 -2.51 -35.43 8.27
CA TRP A 216 -2.80 -36.32 9.37
C TRP A 216 -4.29 -36.26 9.74
N PRO A 217 -4.98 -37.40 9.90
CA PRO A 217 -6.42 -37.44 10.15
C PRO A 217 -6.76 -37.10 11.60
N VAL A 218 -6.71 -35.82 11.99
CA VAL A 218 -7.40 -35.32 13.18
C VAL A 218 -8.35 -34.21 12.81
N THR A 219 -9.46 -34.13 13.54
CA THR A 219 -10.41 -33.03 13.46
C THR A 219 -9.75 -31.76 13.99
N LEU A 220 -9.68 -30.70 13.18
CA LEU A 220 -9.41 -29.35 13.66
C LEU A 220 -10.64 -28.92 14.47
N HIS A 221 -10.49 -28.66 15.77
CA HIS A 221 -11.55 -28.19 16.65
C HIS A 221 -11.50 -26.67 16.84
#